data_AF-A0A7S4N4E0-F1
#
_entry.id   AF-A0A7S4N4E0-F1
#
_cell.length_a   1.000
_cell.length_b   1.000
_cell.length_c   1.000
_cell.angle_alpha   90.00
_cell.angle_beta   90.00
_cell.angle_gamma   90.00
#
_symmetry.space_group_name_H-M   'P 1'
#
loop_
_entity.id
_entity.type
_entity.pdbx_description
1 polymer ?
#
loop_
_entity_poly.entity_id
_entity_poly.type
_entity_poly.pdbx_seq_one_letter_code
_entity_poly.pdbx_strand_id
1 'polypeptide(L)'
;ETKYMAAAFPSACGKTNLALMTPLLPGWKVEVVGDDIAWMRIAEDGQLYAINPENGFFGVAPGTSPHTNPNGIKTIESDTLFTNVAVDPTTNDVWWEGLSDAPQELIDWKGNAWKKR
;
A
#
# COMPACT_ATOMS: atom_id res chain seq x y z
N GLU A 1 16.92 19.94 -4.00
CA GLU A 1 17.77 19.06 -3.17
C GLU A 1 16.93 17.87 -2.74
N THR A 2 17.51 16.67 -2.65
CA THR A 2 16.82 15.46 -2.20
C THR A 2 17.25 15.12 -0.77
N LYS A 3 16.30 14.78 0.09
CA LYS A 3 16.53 14.29 1.45
C LYS A 3 15.87 12.92 1.60
N TYR A 4 16.50 12.05 2.38
CA TYR A 4 15.99 10.71 2.68
C TYR A 4 15.53 10.68 4.14
N MET A 5 14.45 9.94 4.41
CA MET A 5 13.88 9.78 5.74
C MET A 5 13.58 8.30 5.98
N ALA A 6 13.92 7.80 7.17
CA ALA A 6 13.46 6.51 7.68
C ALA A 6 12.50 6.78 8.83
N ALA A 7 11.37 6.08 8.86
CA ALA A 7 10.32 6.31 9.86
C ALA A 7 9.73 4.98 10.35
N ALA A 8 9.66 4.82 11.67
CA ALA A 8 9.11 3.63 12.31
C ALA A 8 7.73 3.94 12.88
N PHE A 9 6.71 3.22 12.40
CA PHE A 9 5.33 3.31 12.86
C PHE A 9 4.83 1.94 13.30
N PRO A 10 4.01 1.85 14.36
CA PRO A 10 3.24 0.64 14.65
C PRO A 10 2.27 0.28 13.51
N SER A 11 1.74 -0.94 13.54
CA SER A 11 0.69 -1.38 12.61
C SER A 11 -0.54 -0.46 12.67
N ALA A 12 -1.23 -0.32 11.53
CA ALA A 12 -2.43 0.50 11.36
C ALA A 12 -2.26 2.01 11.64
N CYS A 13 -1.02 2.54 11.63
CA CYS A 13 -0.74 3.97 11.77
C CYS A 13 -0.45 4.70 10.44
N GLY A 14 -0.79 4.12 9.29
CA GLY A 14 -0.64 4.80 7.99
C GLY A 14 0.77 4.78 7.37
N LYS A 15 1.64 3.86 7.79
CA LYS A 15 3.02 3.67 7.26
C LYS A 15 3.08 3.65 5.74
N THR A 16 2.30 2.77 5.10
CA THR A 16 2.29 2.61 3.64
C THR A 16 1.73 3.84 2.93
N ASN A 17 0.78 4.56 3.53
CA ASN A 17 0.25 5.81 2.96
C ASN A 17 1.30 6.93 3.00
N LEU A 18 2.11 7.00 4.07
CA LEU A 18 3.21 7.96 4.14
C LEU A 18 4.32 7.62 3.12
N ALA A 19 4.69 6.33 3.01
CA ALA A 19 5.72 5.88 2.09
C ALA A 19 5.36 6.15 0.61
N LEU A 20 4.09 5.95 0.25
CA LEU A 20 3.56 6.12 -1.11
C LEU A 20 2.81 7.45 -1.31
N MET A 21 3.04 8.43 -0.45
CA MET A 21 2.28 9.68 -0.42
C MET A 21 2.39 10.49 -1.71
N THR A 22 1.26 11.01 -2.19
CA THR A 22 1.22 12.09 -3.19
C THR A 22 1.22 13.43 -2.45
N PRO A 23 2.26 14.27 -2.59
CA PRO A 23 2.32 15.56 -1.89
C PRO A 23 1.23 16.52 -2.36
N LEU A 24 0.56 17.20 -1.42
CA LEU A 24 -0.38 18.29 -1.73
C LEU A 24 0.29 19.65 -1.90
N LEU A 25 1.53 19.79 -1.41
CA LEU A 25 2.27 21.06 -1.45
C LEU A 25 2.94 21.24 -2.82
N PRO A 26 2.72 22.38 -3.52
CA PRO A 26 3.36 22.64 -4.79
C PRO A 26 4.90 22.58 -4.71
N GLY A 27 5.52 21.95 -5.70
CA GLY A 27 6.98 21.82 -5.79
C GLY A 27 7.58 20.71 -4.92
N TRP A 28 6.79 20.04 -4.07
CA TRP A 28 7.24 18.88 -3.30
C TRP A 28 7.04 17.59 -4.07
N LYS A 29 8.02 16.68 -3.97
CA LYS A 29 7.99 15.35 -4.55
C LYS A 29 8.37 14.33 -3.47
N VAL A 30 7.68 13.19 -3.47
CA VAL A 30 7.99 12.03 -2.62
C VAL A 30 8.19 10.82 -3.53
N GLU A 31 9.19 10.01 -3.20
CA GLU A 31 9.51 8.75 -3.85
C GLU A 31 9.78 7.71 -2.75
N VAL A 32 9.38 6.46 -3.01
CA VAL A 32 9.52 5.36 -2.05
C VAL A 32 10.78 4.55 -2.33
N VAL A 33 11.47 4.13 -1.28
CA VAL A 33 12.56 3.13 -1.35
C VAL A 33 12.09 1.78 -0.80
N GLY A 34 11.31 1.82 0.28
CA GLY A 34 10.63 0.68 0.90
C GLY A 34 9.61 1.20 1.88
N ASP A 35 8.64 0.36 2.27
CA ASP A 35 7.62 0.76 3.24
C ASP A 35 7.72 -0.01 4.57
N ASP A 36 8.45 -1.12 4.66
CA ASP A 36 8.47 -1.97 5.87
C ASP A 36 9.85 -2.08 6.53
N ILE A 37 10.86 -2.56 5.81
CA ILE A 37 12.18 -2.83 6.40
C ILE A 37 13.24 -1.87 5.86
N ALA A 38 14.03 -1.30 6.78
CA ALA A 38 15.23 -0.54 6.46
C ALA A 38 16.44 -1.11 7.20
N TRP A 39 17.43 -1.61 6.47
CA TRP A 39 18.73 -1.93 7.05
C TRP A 39 19.65 -0.73 6.93
N MET A 40 20.20 -0.30 8.04
CA MET A 40 20.99 0.94 8.11
C MET A 40 22.41 0.67 8.58
N ARG A 41 23.38 1.36 7.97
CA ARG A 41 24.81 1.27 8.31
C ARG A 41 25.48 2.63 8.18
N ILE A 42 26.35 2.94 9.14
CA ILE A 42 27.24 4.11 9.07
C ILE A 42 28.38 3.77 8.10
N ALA A 43 28.54 4.58 7.04
CA ALA A 43 29.59 4.42 6.05
C ALA A 43 30.90 5.10 6.48
N GLU A 44 31.95 4.94 5.68
CA GLU A 44 33.29 5.50 5.95
C GLU A 44 33.31 7.03 5.97
N ASP A 45 32.39 7.67 5.26
CA ASP A 45 32.20 9.13 5.25
C ASP A 45 31.42 9.65 6.48
N GLY A 46 30.99 8.75 7.37
CA GLY A 46 30.24 9.05 8.59
C GLY A 46 28.72 9.23 8.38
N GLN A 47 28.21 9.14 7.16
CA GLN A 47 26.78 9.22 6.88
C GLN A 47 26.06 7.89 7.18
N LEU A 48 24.83 7.97 7.70
CA LEU A 48 23.96 6.80 7.85
C LEU A 48 23.24 6.52 6.53
N TYR A 49 23.53 5.38 5.92
CA TYR A 49 22.88 4.90 4.70
C TYR A 49 21.86 3.82 5.01
N ALA A 50 20.79 3.76 4.21
CA ALA A 50 19.73 2.77 4.33
C ALA A 50 19.53 2.01 3.02
N ILE A 51 19.23 0.72 3.12
CA ILE A 51 18.73 -0.10 2.01
C ILE A 51 17.37 -0.70 2.38
N ASN A 52 16.54 -0.93 1.36
CA ASN A 52 15.40 -1.83 1.47
C ASN A 52 15.89 -3.25 1.11
N PRO A 53 15.86 -4.22 2.04
CA PRO A 53 16.27 -5.59 1.75
C PRO A 53 15.19 -6.42 1.02
N GLU A 54 14.01 -5.85 0.79
CA GLU A 54 12.85 -6.51 0.18
C GLU A 54 12.74 -6.24 -1.33
N ASN A 55 11.93 -7.04 -2.01
CA ASN A 55 11.67 -6.91 -3.45
C ASN A 55 10.17 -6.90 -3.79
N GLY A 56 9.35 -6.43 -2.85
CA GLY A 56 7.90 -6.36 -3.01
C GLY A 56 7.23 -5.66 -1.83
N PHE A 57 5.92 -5.48 -1.94
CA PHE A 57 5.08 -4.93 -0.88
C PHE A 57 4.12 -5.99 -0.36
N PHE A 58 3.99 -6.11 0.97
CA PHE A 58 2.99 -6.96 1.60
C PHE A 58 2.03 -6.11 2.44
N GLY A 59 1.21 -5.33 1.72
CA GLY A 59 0.33 -4.32 2.29
C GLY A 59 -1.02 -4.86 2.77
N VAL A 60 -1.62 -4.14 3.73
CA VAL A 60 -3.01 -4.38 4.15
C VAL A 60 -3.95 -3.75 3.12
N ALA A 61 -4.83 -4.56 2.53
CA ALA A 61 -5.78 -4.09 1.53
C ALA A 61 -6.87 -3.16 2.11
N PRO A 62 -7.66 -3.54 3.14
CA PRO A 62 -8.71 -2.69 3.70
C PRO A 62 -8.25 -1.26 4.02
N GLY A 63 -9.01 -0.27 3.54
CA GLY A 63 -8.70 1.16 3.65
C GLY A 63 -7.82 1.73 2.54
N THR A 64 -7.19 0.90 1.71
CA THR A 64 -6.47 1.33 0.50
C THR A 64 -7.48 1.65 -0.61
N SER A 65 -7.43 2.86 -1.16
CA SER A 65 -8.36 3.31 -2.20
C SER A 65 -7.70 4.32 -3.14
N PRO A 66 -8.33 4.64 -4.30
CA PRO A 66 -7.84 5.69 -5.18
C PRO A 66 -7.75 7.07 -4.50
N HIS A 67 -8.52 7.28 -3.42
CA HIS A 67 -8.49 8.53 -2.66
C HIS A 67 -7.43 8.53 -1.55
N THR A 68 -7.24 7.41 -0.85
CA THR A 68 -6.32 7.33 0.29
C THR A 68 -4.89 7.04 -0.12
N ASN A 69 -4.68 6.20 -1.14
CA ASN A 69 -3.37 5.79 -1.63
C ASN A 69 -3.41 5.42 -3.12
N PRO A 70 -3.49 6.41 -4.03
CA PRO A 70 -3.57 6.16 -5.47
C PRO A 70 -2.33 5.45 -6.02
N ASN A 71 -1.15 5.67 -5.43
CA ASN A 71 0.06 4.98 -5.86
C ASN A 71 0.00 3.50 -5.49
N GLY A 72 -0.50 3.17 -4.29
CA GLY A 72 -0.76 1.79 -3.87
C GLY A 72 -1.72 1.08 -4.81
N ILE A 73 -2.81 1.74 -5.24
CA ILE A 73 -3.75 1.17 -6.22
C ILE A 73 -3.06 0.89 -7.56
N LYS A 74 -2.25 1.81 -8.07
CA LYS A 74 -1.51 1.59 -9.32
C LYS A 74 -0.51 0.45 -9.23
N THR A 75 0.14 0.29 -8.08
CA THR A 75 1.13 -0.77 -7.85
C THR A 75 0.52 -2.18 -7.94
N ILE A 76 -0.77 -2.32 -7.60
CA ILE A 76 -1.45 -3.62 -7.54
C ILE A 76 -2.26 -3.96 -8.81
N GLU A 77 -2.15 -3.17 -9.88
CA GLU A 77 -2.90 -3.37 -11.13
C GLU A 77 -2.50 -4.66 -11.87
N SER A 78 -1.27 -5.14 -11.70
CA SER A 78 -0.78 -6.39 -12.31
C SER A 78 0.16 -7.14 -11.37
N ASP A 79 0.44 -8.40 -11.71
CA ASP A 79 1.47 -9.23 -11.05
C ASP A 79 1.34 -9.31 -9.52
N THR A 80 0.09 -9.20 -9.03
CA THR A 80 -0.24 -9.11 -7.61
C THR A 80 -1.03 -10.32 -7.15
N LEU A 81 -0.64 -10.88 -6.01
CA LEU A 81 -1.37 -11.93 -5.32
C LEU A 81 -2.20 -11.33 -4.19
N PHE A 82 -3.52 -11.46 -4.29
CA PHE A 82 -4.44 -11.02 -3.24
C PHE A 82 -4.77 -12.20 -2.31
N THR A 83 -4.75 -11.94 -1.00
CA THR A 83 -5.06 -12.94 0.03
C THR A 83 -6.21 -12.44 0.89
N ASN A 84 -7.27 -13.25 1.03
CA ASN A 84 -8.46 -12.96 1.86
C ASN A 84 -9.20 -11.66 1.52
N VAL A 85 -9.29 -11.29 0.24
CA VAL A 85 -10.17 -10.21 -0.25
C VAL A 85 -11.47 -10.80 -0.81
N ALA A 86 -12.49 -9.95 -1.02
CA ALA A 86 -13.70 -10.36 -1.73
C ALA A 86 -13.46 -10.35 -3.24
N VAL A 87 -14.28 -11.10 -3.99
CA VAL A 87 -14.23 -11.17 -5.45
C VAL A 87 -15.60 -10.86 -6.02
N ASP A 88 -15.65 -10.01 -7.03
CA ASP A 88 -16.85 -9.80 -7.84
C ASP A 88 -17.02 -11.00 -8.79
N PRO A 89 -18.11 -11.78 -8.68
CA PRO A 89 -18.30 -12.98 -9.48
C PRO A 89 -18.55 -12.71 -10.97
N THR A 90 -18.83 -11.46 -11.35
CA THR A 90 -19.14 -11.07 -12.73
C THR A 90 -17.92 -10.55 -13.48
N THR A 91 -17.06 -9.78 -12.81
CA THR A 91 -15.84 -9.22 -13.39
C THR A 91 -14.60 -10.03 -13.05
N ASN A 92 -14.69 -10.90 -12.03
CA ASN A 92 -13.55 -11.59 -11.43
C ASN A 92 -12.49 -10.62 -10.87
N ASP A 93 -12.93 -9.40 -10.51
CA ASP A 93 -12.09 -8.38 -9.88
C ASP A 93 -12.17 -8.48 -8.35
N VAL A 94 -11.19 -7.92 -7.67
CA VAL A 94 -11.10 -7.94 -6.21
C VAL A 94 -11.78 -6.74 -5.58
N TRP A 95 -12.26 -6.91 -4.34
CA TRP A 95 -12.82 -5.83 -3.55
C TRP A 95 -12.51 -6.00 -2.06
N TRP A 96 -12.38 -4.88 -1.35
CA TRP A 96 -12.24 -4.83 0.11
C TRP A 96 -12.89 -3.56 0.67
N GLU A 97 -13.11 -3.55 1.98
CA GLU A 97 -13.71 -2.43 2.68
C GLU A 97 -12.88 -1.15 2.47
N GLY A 98 -13.53 -0.12 1.93
CA GLY A 98 -12.94 1.20 1.70
C GLY A 98 -12.31 1.39 0.32
N LEU A 99 -12.28 0.37 -0.55
CA LEU A 99 -11.77 0.50 -1.93
C LEU A 99 -12.60 1.49 -2.77
N SER A 100 -13.91 1.27 -2.76
CA SER A 100 -14.92 1.99 -3.53
C SER A 100 -16.30 1.77 -2.89
N ASP A 101 -17.35 2.32 -3.50
CA ASP A 101 -18.71 1.88 -3.16
C ASP A 101 -18.83 0.37 -3.37
N ALA A 102 -19.29 -0.33 -2.32
CA ALA A 102 -19.45 -1.78 -2.39
C ALA A 102 -20.39 -2.18 -3.55
N PRO A 103 -19.99 -3.17 -4.38
CA PRO A 103 -20.88 -3.87 -5.31
C PRO A 103 -22.09 -4.48 -4.59
N GLN A 104 -23.16 -4.76 -5.33
CA GLN A 104 -24.39 -5.32 -4.73
C GLN A 104 -24.18 -6.76 -4.26
N GLU A 105 -23.38 -7.53 -5.00
CA GLU A 105 -23.11 -8.94 -4.72
C GLU A 105 -21.60 -9.20 -4.89
N LEU A 106 -21.03 -9.97 -3.97
CA LEU A 106 -19.62 -10.39 -3.98
C LEU A 106 -19.53 -11.85 -3.48
N ILE A 107 -18.36 -12.46 -3.66
CA ILE A 107 -17.94 -13.65 -2.91
C ILE A 107 -16.97 -13.19 -1.82
N ASP A 108 -17.28 -13.47 -0.55
CA ASP A 108 -16.42 -13.10 0.57
C ASP A 108 -15.13 -13.95 0.63
N TRP A 109 -14.20 -13.56 1.51
CA TRP A 109 -12.91 -14.25 1.68
C TRP A 109 -13.04 -15.70 2.19
N LYS A 110 -14.21 -16.12 2.64
CA LYS A 110 -14.51 -17.51 3.05
C LYS A 110 -15.23 -18.30 1.95
N GLY A 111 -15.50 -17.69 0.80
CA GLY A 111 -16.21 -18.30 -0.33
C GLY A 111 -17.75 -18.21 -0.23
N ASN A 112 -18.31 -17.42 0.68
CA ASN A 112 -19.77 -17.26 0.79
C ASN A 112 -20.27 -16.11 -0.09
N ALA A 113 -21.54 -16.20 -0.51
CA ALA A 113 -22.21 -15.07 -1.12
C ALA A 113 -22.34 -13.91 -0.10
N TRP A 114 -21.86 -12.74 -0.49
CA TRP A 114 -21.96 -11.50 0.25
C TRP A 114 -22.86 -10.53 -0.49
N LYS A 115 -23.74 -9.84 0.23
CA LYS A 115 -24.62 -8.81 -0.32
C LYS A 115 -24.47 -7.53 0.46
N LYS A 116 -24.46 -6.40 -0.26
CA LYS A 116 -24.51 -5.08 0.36
C LYS A 116 -25.78 -4.96 1.19
N ARG A 117 -25.63 -4.59 2.46
CA ARG A 117 -26.75 -4.35 3.38
C ARG A 117 -27.32 -2.95 3.21
#